data_AF-A0A5C6EWX0-F1
#
_entry.id   AF-A0A5C6EWX0-F1
#
_cell.length_a   1.000
_cell.length_b   1.000
_cell.length_c   1.000
_cell.angle_alpha   90.00
_cell.angle_beta   90.00
_cell.angle_gamma   90.00
#
_symmetry.space_group_name_H-M   'P 1'
#
loop_
_entity.id
_entity.type
_entity.pdbx_description
1 polymer ?
#
loop_
_entity_poly.entity_id
_entity_poly.type
_entity_poly.pdbx_seq_one_letter_code
_entity_poly.pdbx_strand_id
1 'polypeptide(L)'
;MYERSRILVDPKVQWTIAGRLAGHWTMFLVCLVAISTLVRVIFTAGDQPLLDSAWSSLKAQTPIILVMLMLLPVFLRDSLKLSNRFAGPMYRLRTALRSLAQNKETGPIKFRTGDFWLEAADDFNIVLAQLEELKSENTELKRKIEESASVFGV
;
A
#
# COMPACT_ATOMS: atom_id res chain seq x y z
N MET A 1 -11.70 -1.22 24.20
CA MET A 1 -11.46 -0.35 23.03
C MET A 1 -10.99 -1.25 21.89
N TYR A 2 -11.90 -1.66 21.00
CA TYR A 2 -11.62 -2.64 19.95
C TYR A 2 -11.08 -1.90 18.72
N GLU A 3 -9.76 -1.70 18.66
CA GLU A 3 -9.15 -1.17 17.44
C GLU A 3 -9.29 -2.21 16.33
N ARG A 4 -10.08 -1.90 15.30
CA ARG A 4 -10.25 -2.75 14.11
C ARG A 4 -8.92 -2.82 13.34
N SER A 5 -8.07 -3.76 13.69
CA SER A 5 -6.82 -4.05 12.99
C SER A 5 -7.05 -4.88 11.73
N ARG A 6 -7.72 -4.33 10.72
CA ARG A 6 -7.62 -4.92 9.37
C ARG A 6 -6.30 -4.50 8.74
N ILE A 7 -5.28 -5.33 8.95
CA ILE A 7 -3.93 -5.18 8.39
C ILE A 7 -3.91 -5.31 6.86
N LEU A 8 -4.99 -5.80 6.23
CA LEU A 8 -5.11 -5.85 4.77
C LEU A 8 -6.37 -5.11 4.31
N VAL A 9 -6.18 -3.91 3.78
CA VAL A 9 -7.23 -3.14 3.09
C VAL A 9 -7.39 -3.61 1.64
N ASP A 10 -6.27 -3.95 1.00
CA ASP A 10 -6.23 -4.57 -0.33
C ASP A 10 -5.23 -5.75 -0.33
N PRO A 11 -5.71 -6.98 -0.06
CA PRO A 11 -4.83 -8.16 -0.01
C PRO A 11 -4.14 -8.42 -1.35
N LYS A 12 -4.73 -8.06 -2.49
CA LYS A 12 -4.16 -8.34 -3.81
C LYS A 12 -2.90 -7.51 -4.05
N VAL A 13 -2.96 -6.21 -3.76
CA VAL A 13 -1.82 -5.31 -3.91
C VAL A 13 -0.71 -5.65 -2.91
N GLN A 14 -1.10 -5.94 -1.67
CA GLN A 14 -0.14 -6.23 -0.59
C GLN A 14 0.60 -7.56 -0.77
N TRP A 15 -0.09 -8.61 -1.22
CA TRP A 15 0.58 -9.87 -1.59
C TRP A 15 1.50 -9.71 -2.80
N THR A 16 1.15 -8.84 -3.75
CA THR A 16 2.02 -8.53 -4.89
C THR A 16 3.31 -7.84 -4.43
N ILE A 17 3.21 -6.86 -3.52
CA ILE A 17 4.37 -6.17 -2.95
C ILE A 17 5.22 -7.13 -2.11
N ALA A 18 4.60 -7.91 -1.22
CA ALA A 18 5.30 -8.88 -0.38
C ALA A 18 6.01 -9.95 -1.22
N GLY A 19 5.35 -10.49 -2.24
CA GLY A 19 5.94 -11.48 -3.15
C GLY A 19 7.12 -10.92 -3.94
N ARG A 20 7.00 -9.70 -4.48
CA ARG A 20 8.13 -9.02 -5.14
C ARG A 20 9.28 -8.79 -4.16
N LEU A 21 9.02 -8.31 -2.95
CA LEU A 21 10.04 -8.07 -1.95
C LEU A 21 10.76 -9.37 -1.55
N ALA A 22 10.00 -10.43 -1.27
CA ALA A 22 10.55 -11.75 -0.95
C ALA A 22 11.37 -12.33 -2.12
N GLY A 23 10.93 -12.11 -3.36
CA GLY A 23 11.68 -12.50 -4.56
C GLY A 23 13.04 -11.82 -4.65
N HIS A 24 13.08 -10.48 -4.54
CA HIS A 24 14.35 -9.74 -4.52
C HIS A 24 15.23 -10.13 -3.33
N TRP A 25 14.64 -10.35 -2.15
CA TRP A 25 15.36 -10.79 -0.95
C TRP A 25 16.01 -12.16 -1.15
N THR A 26 15.28 -13.10 -1.74
CA THR A 26 15.79 -14.45 -2.04
C THR A 26 16.89 -14.38 -3.08
N MET A 27 16.70 -13.59 -4.15
CA MET A 27 17.73 -13.38 -5.18
C MET A 27 19.00 -12.78 -4.59
N PHE A 28 18.87 -11.75 -3.75
CA PHE A 28 19.99 -11.14 -3.04
C PHE A 28 20.73 -12.15 -2.15
N LEU A 29 20.00 -12.95 -1.37
CA LEU A 29 20.59 -14.00 -0.53
C LEU A 29 21.35 -15.03 -1.37
N VAL A 30 20.76 -15.48 -2.48
CA VAL A 30 21.40 -16.43 -3.41
C VAL A 30 22.68 -15.84 -4.00
N CYS A 31 22.66 -14.59 -4.48
CA CYS A 31 23.85 -13.92 -4.99
C CYS A 31 24.95 -13.79 -3.93
N LEU A 32 24.58 -13.43 -2.70
CA LEU A 32 25.50 -13.28 -1.59
C LEU A 32 26.17 -14.62 -1.21
N VAL A 33 25.37 -15.69 -1.13
CA VAL A 33 25.84 -17.07 -0.87
C VAL A 33 26.72 -17.57 -2.01
N ALA A 34 26.33 -17.31 -3.26
CA ALA A 34 27.10 -17.74 -4.43
C ALA A 34 28.47 -17.05 -4.50
N ILE A 35 28.52 -15.73 -4.34
CA ILE A 35 29.78 -14.96 -4.37
C ILE A 35 30.70 -15.42 -3.23
N SER A 36 30.18 -15.52 -2.01
CA SER A 36 31.00 -15.93 -0.85
C SER A 36 31.50 -17.37 -0.96
N THR A 37 30.72 -18.27 -1.57
CA THR A 37 31.15 -19.64 -1.89
C THR A 37 32.23 -19.64 -2.97
N LEU A 38 32.03 -18.91 -4.06
CA LEU A 38 32.97 -18.84 -5.17
C LEU A 38 34.32 -18.27 -4.73
N VAL A 39 34.32 -17.19 -3.94
CA VAL A 39 35.53 -16.61 -3.35
C VAL A 39 36.25 -17.67 -2.52
N ARG A 40 35.56 -18.36 -1.61
CA ARG A 40 36.19 -19.37 -0.75
C ARG A 40 36.80 -20.50 -1.57
N VAL A 41 36.07 -21.05 -2.55
CA VAL A 41 36.54 -22.14 -3.41
C VAL A 41 37.79 -21.74 -4.18
N ILE A 42 37.88 -20.51 -4.70
CA ILE A 42 39.07 -20.02 -5.42
C ILE A 42 40.29 -19.96 -4.48
N PHE A 43 40.13 -19.44 -3.26
CA PHE A 43 41.23 -19.28 -2.31
C PHE A 43 41.63 -20.59 -1.59
N THR A 44 40.78 -21.62 -1.62
CA THR A 44 41.08 -22.97 -1.08
C THR A 44 41.38 -23.99 -2.18
N ALA A 45 41.51 -23.55 -3.44
CA ALA A 45 41.74 -24.42 -4.59
C ALA A 45 43.11 -25.09 -4.48
N GLY A 46 43.12 -26.40 -4.17
CA GLY A 46 44.32 -27.22 -4.05
C GLY A 46 44.33 -28.13 -2.82
N ASP A 47 43.62 -27.76 -1.75
CA ASP A 47 43.63 -28.52 -0.49
C ASP A 47 42.58 -29.63 -0.43
N GLN A 48 41.42 -29.47 -1.10
CA GLN A 48 40.30 -30.40 -1.05
C GLN A 48 39.50 -30.47 -2.36
N PRO A 49 38.71 -31.55 -2.57
CA PRO A 49 37.75 -31.63 -3.66
C PRO A 49 36.79 -30.44 -3.69
N LEU A 50 36.37 -30.04 -4.90
CA LEU A 50 35.52 -28.87 -5.12
C LEU A 50 34.18 -28.95 -4.38
N LEU A 51 33.57 -30.14 -4.33
CA LEU A 51 32.29 -30.36 -3.64
C LEU A 51 32.42 -30.17 -2.12
N ASP A 52 33.50 -30.67 -1.51
CA ASP A 52 33.75 -30.52 -0.08
C ASP A 52 34.05 -29.06 0.28
N SER A 53 34.78 -28.37 -0.58
CA SER A 53 35.02 -26.92 -0.47
C SER A 53 33.72 -26.13 -0.58
N ALA A 54 32.80 -26.49 -1.49
CA ALA A 54 31.51 -25.82 -1.61
C ALA A 54 30.59 -26.09 -0.40
N TRP A 55 30.54 -27.32 0.10
CA TRP A 55 29.71 -27.68 1.25
C TRP A 55 30.18 -27.04 2.55
N SER A 56 31.49 -27.03 2.79
CA SER A 56 32.08 -26.33 3.94
C SER A 56 31.88 -24.82 3.85
N SER A 57 31.96 -24.24 2.65
CA SER A 57 31.64 -22.82 2.40
C SER A 57 30.20 -22.49 2.76
N LEU A 58 29.24 -23.32 2.33
CA LEU A 58 27.83 -23.12 2.61
C LEU A 58 27.53 -23.23 4.11
N LYS A 59 28.13 -24.22 4.79
CA LYS A 59 28.05 -24.34 6.25
C LYS A 59 28.60 -23.11 6.96
N ALA A 60 29.72 -22.56 6.50
CA ALA A 60 30.29 -21.34 7.07
C ALA A 60 29.38 -20.10 6.93
N GLN A 61 28.47 -20.10 5.97
CA GLN A 61 27.49 -19.02 5.74
C GLN A 61 26.19 -19.19 6.54
N THR A 62 26.04 -20.30 7.29
CA THR A 62 24.85 -20.57 8.11
C THR A 62 24.44 -19.40 9.01
N PRO A 63 25.36 -18.70 9.72
CA PRO A 63 24.98 -17.54 10.53
C PRO A 63 24.32 -16.43 9.71
N ILE A 64 24.83 -16.14 8.51
CA ILE A 64 24.31 -15.09 7.63
C ILE A 64 22.93 -15.47 7.10
N ILE A 65 22.76 -16.71 6.66
CA ILE A 65 21.47 -17.24 6.18
C ILE A 65 20.43 -17.14 7.29
N LEU A 66 20.79 -17.53 8.52
CA LEU A 66 19.90 -17.47 9.68
C LEU A 66 19.47 -16.02 9.99
N VAL A 67 20.42 -15.08 10.01
CA VAL A 67 20.12 -13.65 10.21
C VAL A 67 19.19 -13.13 9.10
N MET A 68 19.46 -13.46 7.84
CA MET A 68 18.64 -13.03 6.71
C MET A 68 17.21 -13.59 6.77
N LEU A 69 17.05 -14.84 7.20
CA LEU A 69 15.74 -15.45 7.41
C LEU A 69 15.00 -14.83 8.59
N MET A 70 15.70 -14.46 9.67
CA MET A 70 15.10 -13.76 10.81
C MET A 70 14.69 -12.32 10.48
N LEU A 71 15.44 -11.63 9.62
CA LEU A 71 15.12 -10.27 9.21
C LEU A 71 13.99 -10.20 8.18
N LEU A 72 13.85 -11.21 7.32
CA LEU A 72 12.79 -11.27 6.30
C LEU A 72 11.38 -10.96 6.84
N PRO A 73 10.87 -11.60 7.91
CA PRO A 73 9.53 -11.28 8.43
C PRO A 73 9.43 -9.86 8.99
N VAL A 74 10.52 -9.31 9.54
CA VAL A 74 10.56 -7.92 10.02
C VAL A 74 10.43 -6.95 8.85
N PHE A 75 11.22 -7.15 7.80
CA PHE A 75 11.17 -6.35 6.57
C PHE A 75 9.83 -6.43 5.85
N LEU A 76 9.26 -7.65 5.75
CA LEU A 76 7.93 -7.85 5.17
C LEU A 76 6.87 -7.12 5.98
N ARG A 77 6.87 -7.27 7.31
CA ARG A 77 5.91 -6.60 8.18
C ARG A 77 6.01 -5.08 8.06
N ASP A 78 7.20 -4.52 8.06
CA ASP A 78 7.39 -3.08 7.98
C ASP A 78 6.94 -2.53 6.61
N SER A 79 7.34 -3.20 5.53
CA SER A 79 6.94 -2.84 4.17
C SER A 79 5.42 -2.91 3.97
N LEU A 80 4.78 -3.95 4.51
CA LEU A 80 3.32 -4.09 4.48
C LEU A 80 2.62 -3.02 5.32
N LYS A 81 3.17 -2.68 6.49
CA LYS A 81 2.64 -1.61 7.34
C LYS A 81 2.74 -0.25 6.64
N LEU A 82 3.82 0.01 5.92
CA LEU A 82 3.98 1.20 5.10
C LEU A 82 2.95 1.22 3.96
N SER A 83 2.80 0.11 3.23
CA SER A 83 1.80 -0.06 2.18
C SER A 83 0.37 0.23 2.66
N ASN A 84 0.03 -0.16 3.90
CA ASN A 84 -1.26 0.15 4.51
C ASN A 84 -1.54 1.65 4.64
N ARG A 85 -0.50 2.46 4.92
CA ARG A 85 -0.62 3.93 4.99
C ARG A 85 -0.89 4.58 3.63
N PHE A 86 -0.63 3.85 2.53
CA PHE A 86 -1.05 4.25 1.18
C PHE A 86 -2.45 3.73 0.83
N ALA A 87 -2.67 2.42 1.04
CA ALA A 87 -3.88 1.74 0.58
C ALA A 87 -5.14 2.15 1.36
N GLY A 88 -5.02 2.37 2.69
CA GLY A 88 -6.13 2.77 3.55
C GLY A 88 -6.82 4.07 3.11
N PRO A 89 -6.07 5.18 2.99
CA PRO A 89 -6.61 6.45 2.49
C PRO A 89 -7.24 6.33 1.10
N MET A 90 -6.57 5.65 0.16
CA MET A 90 -7.07 5.50 -1.20
C MET A 90 -8.39 4.70 -1.26
N TYR A 91 -8.51 3.65 -0.43
CA TYR A 91 -9.75 2.90 -0.29
C TYR A 91 -10.91 3.76 0.24
N ARG A 92 -10.63 4.61 1.25
CA ARG A 92 -11.62 5.55 1.80
C ARG A 92 -12.05 6.58 0.75
N LEU A 93 -11.10 7.17 0.02
CA LEU A 93 -11.37 8.09 -1.08
C LEU A 93 -12.25 7.45 -2.16
N ARG A 94 -11.87 6.24 -2.62
CA ARG A 94 -12.65 5.49 -3.61
C ARG A 94 -14.08 5.21 -3.14
N THR A 95 -14.26 4.91 -1.86
CA THR A 95 -15.58 4.67 -1.28
C THR A 95 -16.41 5.94 -1.25
N ALA A 96 -15.82 7.07 -0.86
CA ALA A 96 -16.49 8.37 -0.88
C ALA A 96 -16.90 8.79 -2.29
N LEU A 97 -15.99 8.67 -3.27
CA LEU A 97 -16.29 8.91 -4.69
C LEU A 97 -17.43 8.03 -5.21
N ARG A 98 -17.45 6.74 -4.84
CA ARG A 98 -18.52 5.82 -5.24
C ARG A 98 -19.87 6.21 -4.65
N SER A 99 -19.89 6.68 -3.41
CA SER A 99 -21.11 7.17 -2.77
C SER A 99 -21.62 8.45 -3.45
N LEU A 100 -20.72 9.39 -3.77
CA LEU A 100 -21.05 10.59 -4.56
C LEU A 100 -21.63 10.24 -5.93
N ALA A 101 -21.01 9.30 -6.64
CA ALA A 101 -21.49 8.84 -7.94
C ALA A 101 -22.90 8.19 -7.87
N GLN A 102 -23.31 7.72 -6.69
CA GLN A 102 -24.65 7.17 -6.44
C GLN A 102 -25.63 8.22 -5.89
N ASN A 103 -25.28 9.50 -5.90
CA ASN A 103 -26.05 10.58 -5.29
C ASN A 103 -26.38 10.36 -3.81
N LYS A 104 -25.58 9.57 -3.10
CA LYS A 104 -25.70 9.44 -1.65
C LYS A 104 -24.99 10.62 -0.99
N GLU A 105 -25.52 11.06 0.13
CA GLU A 105 -24.84 12.05 0.97
C GLU A 105 -23.50 11.50 1.43
N THR A 106 -22.44 12.29 1.24
CA THR A 106 -21.09 11.97 1.68
C THR A 106 -20.52 13.18 2.39
N GLY A 107 -20.15 13.03 3.66
CA GLY A 107 -19.43 14.08 4.36
C GLY A 107 -17.96 14.17 3.95
N PRO A 108 -17.27 15.24 4.39
CA PRO A 108 -15.84 15.43 4.12
C PRO A 108 -15.01 14.28 4.69
N ILE A 109 -13.93 13.93 3.98
CA ILE A 109 -13.00 12.89 4.38
C ILE A 109 -11.78 13.51 5.08
N LYS A 110 -11.32 12.87 6.16
CA LYS A 110 -10.08 13.24 6.84
C LYS A 110 -9.20 12.02 7.04
N PHE A 111 -7.97 12.09 6.54
CA PHE A 111 -6.95 11.06 6.76
C PHE A 111 -6.11 11.35 8.02
N ARG A 112 -5.35 10.35 8.46
CA ARG A 112 -4.58 10.46 9.69
C ARG A 112 -3.26 11.19 9.42
N THR A 113 -2.77 11.93 10.41
CA THR A 113 -1.48 12.62 10.32
C THR A 113 -0.37 11.63 9.95
N GLY A 114 0.37 11.97 8.88
CA GLY A 114 1.42 11.13 8.29
C GLY A 114 0.95 10.13 7.23
N ASP A 115 -0.34 10.05 6.90
CA ASP A 115 -0.74 9.31 5.70
C ASP A 115 -0.25 10.04 4.43
N PHE A 116 0.02 9.29 3.37
CA PHE A 116 0.64 9.85 2.15
C PHE A 116 -0.28 10.73 1.30
N TRP A 117 -1.59 10.64 1.53
CA TRP A 117 -2.62 11.22 0.64
C TRP A 117 -3.40 12.34 1.31
N LEU A 118 -2.81 13.05 2.27
CA LEU A 118 -3.49 14.14 3.00
C LEU A 118 -4.04 15.20 2.05
N GLU A 119 -3.22 15.66 1.10
CA GLU A 119 -3.61 16.66 0.10
C GLU A 119 -4.77 16.17 -0.78
N ALA A 120 -4.78 14.90 -1.18
CA ALA A 120 -5.89 14.33 -1.95
C ALA A 120 -7.21 14.30 -1.16
N ALA A 121 -7.15 14.25 0.17
CA ALA A 121 -8.33 14.39 1.02
C ALA A 121 -8.86 15.83 0.98
N ASP A 122 -7.96 16.81 1.06
CA ASP A 122 -8.28 18.22 1.03
C ASP A 122 -8.87 18.63 -0.33
N ASP A 123 -8.24 18.20 -1.44
CA ASP A 123 -8.74 18.40 -2.79
C ASP A 123 -10.13 17.80 -2.98
N PHE A 124 -10.36 16.57 -2.48
CA PHE A 124 -11.68 15.95 -2.52
C PHE A 124 -12.72 16.76 -1.75
N ASN A 125 -12.37 17.27 -0.56
CA ASN A 125 -13.28 18.07 0.25
C ASN A 125 -13.64 19.41 -0.42
N ILE A 126 -12.69 20.03 -1.12
CA ILE A 126 -12.94 21.24 -1.92
C ILE A 126 -13.96 20.94 -3.03
N VAL A 127 -13.75 19.85 -3.78
CA VAL A 127 -14.67 19.44 -4.86
C VAL A 127 -16.04 19.09 -4.30
N LEU A 128 -16.09 18.39 -3.16
CA LEU A 128 -17.34 18.05 -2.47
C LEU A 128 -18.14 19.30 -2.09
N ALA A 129 -17.48 20.28 -1.48
CA ALA A 129 -18.12 21.53 -1.05
C ALA A 129 -18.71 22.30 -2.26
N GLN A 130 -17.96 22.42 -3.35
CA GLN A 130 -18.45 23.05 -4.58
C GLN A 130 -19.66 22.30 -5.15
N LEU A 131 -19.62 20.97 -5.14
CA LEU A 131 -20.72 20.15 -5.66
C LEU A 131 -21.98 20.27 -4.80
N GLU A 132 -21.84 20.36 -3.47
CA GLU A 132 -22.95 20.60 -2.55
C GLU A 132 -23.57 22.00 -2.75
N GLU A 133 -22.74 23.02 -2.92
CA GLU A 133 -23.18 24.39 -3.25
C GLU A 133 -23.98 24.41 -4.56
N LEU A 134 -23.42 23.83 -5.63
CA LEU A 134 -24.09 23.70 -6.93
C LEU A 134 -25.43 22.96 -6.84
N LYS A 135 -25.52 21.89 -6.02
CA LYS A 135 -26.78 21.16 -5.81
C LYS A 135 -27.83 22.00 -5.07
N SER A 136 -27.40 22.76 -4.07
CA SER A 136 -28.26 23.67 -3.32
C SER A 136 -28.82 24.77 -4.23
N GLU A 137 -27.96 25.43 -5.01
CA GLU A 137 -28.38 26.45 -5.98
C GLU A 137 -29.36 25.90 -7.03
N ASN A 138 -29.09 24.71 -7.56
CA ASN A 138 -29.98 24.09 -8.55
C ASN A 138 -31.37 23.78 -7.97
N THR A 139 -31.43 23.37 -6.71
CA THR A 139 -32.68 23.10 -6.01
C THR A 139 -33.48 24.39 -5.79
N GLU A 140 -32.80 25.46 -5.36
CA GLU A 140 -33.42 26.78 -5.17
C GLU A 140 -33.91 27.38 -6.50
N LEU A 141 -33.14 27.24 -7.59
CA LEU A 141 -33.57 27.67 -8.92
C LEU A 141 -34.80 26.91 -9.40
N LYS A 142 -34.87 25.60 -9.19
CA LYS A 142 -36.06 24.80 -9.52
C LYS A 142 -37.29 25.26 -8.74
N ARG A 143 -37.15 25.51 -7.43
CA ARG A 143 -38.22 26.06 -6.60
C ARG A 143 -38.75 27.39 -7.14
N LYS A 144 -37.85 28.33 -7.49
CA LYS A 144 -38.23 29.63 -8.08
C LYS A 144 -38.96 29.49 -9.42
N ILE A 145 -38.54 28.54 -10.25
CA ILE A 145 -39.21 28.26 -11.54
C ILE A 145 -40.63 27.72 -11.30
N GLU A 146 -40.79 26.77 -10.38
CA GLU A 146 -42.10 26.21 -10.02
C GLU A 146 -43.04 27.29 -9.44
N GLU A 147 -42.52 28.14 -8.56
CA GLU A 147 -43.27 29.28 -8.01
C GLU A 147 -43.69 30.26 -9.10
N SER A 148 -42.77 30.63 -10.00
CA SER A 148 -43.09 31.50 -11.14
C SER A 148 -44.15 30.86 -12.05
N ALA A 149 -44.04 29.57 -12.37
CA ALA A 149 -45.03 28.87 -13.19
C ALA A 149 -46.43 28.88 -12.55
N SER A 150 -46.49 28.69 -11.22
CA SER A 150 -47.76 28.74 -10.47
C SER A 150 -48.39 30.15 -10.44
N VAL A 151 -47.57 31.21 -10.44
CA VAL A 151 -48.03 32.61 -10.44
C VAL A 151 -48.55 33.03 -11.81
N PHE A 152 -47.98 32.50 -12.90
CA PHE A 152 -48.37 32.86 -14.27
C PHE A 152 -49.46 31.97 -14.89
N GLY A 153 -50.01 31.00 -14.14
CA GLY A 153 -51.28 30.33 -14.48
C GLY A 153 -51.31 29.61 -15.83
N VAL A 154 -50.28 28.80 -16.12
CA VAL A 154 -50.36 27.71 -17.11
C VAL A 154 -50.51 26.39 -16.37
#